data_AF-A0A1I1EE70-F1
#
_entry.id   AF-A0A1I1EE70-F1
#
_cell.length_a   1.000
_cell.length_b   1.000
_cell.length_c   1.000
_cell.angle_alpha   90.00
_cell.angle_beta   90.00
_cell.angle_gamma   90.00
#
_symmetry.space_group_name_H-M   'P 1'
#
loop_
_entity.id
_entity.type
_entity.pdbx_description
1 polymer ?
#
loop_
_entity_poly.entity_id
_entity_poly.type
_entity_poly.pdbx_seq_one_letter_code
_entity_poly.pdbx_strand_id
1 'polypeptide(L)'
;MDRPPHTNRALSNVFLSQGIYFVIAGIWPIINMESFILATGPKQDTWLVEMVGLLSISIGLTFLVASLRNAPLPIVLGYTVAVSFLVMDVIYVTSGVIPRVYLLDAAIQLIFLTAVSIFILRKPR
;
A
#
# COMPACT_ATOMS: atom_id res chain seq x y z
N MET A 1 -3.37 1.19 -35.69
CA MET A 1 -2.91 1.99 -34.54
C MET A 1 -4.12 2.13 -33.64
N ASP A 2 -4.38 1.09 -32.87
CA ASP A 2 -5.62 0.97 -32.10
C ASP A 2 -5.56 1.92 -30.92
N ARG A 3 -6.48 2.88 -30.90
CA ARG A 3 -6.72 3.70 -29.72
C ARG A 3 -7.08 2.73 -28.59
N PRO A 4 -6.43 2.80 -27.41
CA PRO A 4 -6.82 1.95 -26.29
C PRO A 4 -8.32 2.16 -26.01
N PRO A 5 -9.05 1.10 -25.62
CA PRO A 5 -10.48 1.19 -25.35
C PRO A 5 -10.71 2.36 -24.41
N HIS A 6 -11.70 3.21 -24.73
CA HIS A 6 -12.14 4.28 -23.84
C HIS A 6 -12.24 3.68 -22.44
N THR A 7 -11.32 4.04 -21.52
CA THR A 7 -11.39 3.62 -20.13
C THR A 7 -12.80 3.95 -19.70
N ASN A 8 -13.61 2.92 -19.45
CA ASN A 8 -15.04 3.10 -19.25
C ASN A 8 -15.18 4.07 -18.07
N ARG A 9 -15.73 5.28 -18.32
CA ARG A 9 -15.81 6.32 -17.29
C ARG A 9 -16.49 5.81 -16.03
N ALA A 10 -17.43 4.87 -16.17
CA ALA A 10 -18.05 4.19 -15.05
C ALA A 10 -17.04 3.36 -14.25
N LEU A 11 -16.21 2.54 -14.90
CA LEU A 11 -15.16 1.77 -14.22
C LEU A 11 -14.12 2.68 -13.54
N SER A 12 -13.72 3.78 -14.19
CA SER A 12 -12.80 4.75 -13.60
C SER A 12 -13.38 5.38 -12.33
N ASN A 13 -14.67 5.72 -12.35
CA ASN A 13 -15.37 6.28 -11.19
C ASN A 13 -15.49 5.25 -10.07
N VAL A 14 -15.78 3.98 -10.39
CA VAL A 14 -15.82 2.89 -9.41
C VAL A 14 -14.45 2.74 -8.72
N PHE A 15 -13.36 2.67 -9.48
CA PHE A 15 -12.02 2.56 -8.89
C PHE A 15 -11.60 3.81 -8.13
N LEU A 16 -12.03 5.00 -8.56
CA LEU A 16 -11.80 6.22 -7.80
C LEU A 16 -12.48 6.13 -6.42
N SER A 17 -13.76 5.77 -6.38
CA SER A 17 -14.51 5.59 -5.13
C SER A 17 -13.91 4.49 -4.25
N GLN A 18 -13.56 3.35 -4.83
CA GLN A 18 -12.92 2.25 -4.12
C GLN A 18 -11.55 2.65 -3.57
N GLY A 19 -10.79 3.45 -4.32
CA GLY A 19 -9.49 3.98 -3.89
C GLY A 19 -9.61 4.90 -2.68
N ILE A 20 -10.57 5.84 -2.72
CA ILE A 20 -10.88 6.72 -1.58
C ILE A 20 -11.27 5.88 -0.35
N TYR A 21 -12.17 4.91 -0.54
CA TYR A 21 -12.62 4.03 0.53
C TYR A 21 -11.44 3.29 1.19
N PHE A 22 -10.58 2.65 0.40
CA PHE A 22 -9.45 1.89 0.95
C PHE A 22 -8.41 2.76 1.65
N VAL A 23 -8.16 3.98 1.17
CA VAL A 23 -7.29 4.93 1.88
C VAL A 23 -7.90 5.29 3.24
N ILE A 24 -9.17 5.68 3.28
CA ILE A 24 -9.84 6.06 4.54
C ILE A 24 -9.89 4.87 5.50
N ALA A 25 -10.35 3.71 5.04
CA ALA A 25 -10.46 2.50 5.83
C ALA A 25 -9.10 2.01 6.35
N GLY A 26 -8.05 2.13 5.54
CA GLY A 26 -6.70 1.72 5.93
C GLY A 26 -6.01 2.69 6.89
N ILE A 27 -6.31 3.99 6.80
CA ILE A 27 -5.80 5.02 7.74
C ILE A 27 -6.40 4.85 9.13
N TRP A 28 -7.68 4.44 9.22
CA TRP A 28 -8.41 4.39 10.48
C TRP A 28 -7.71 3.60 11.60
N PRO A 29 -7.30 2.32 11.42
CA PRO A 29 -6.63 1.58 12.49
C PRO A 29 -5.24 2.15 12.83
N ILE A 30 -4.58 2.85 11.90
CA ILE A 30 -3.26 3.48 12.13
C ILE A 30 -3.39 4.71 13.01
N ILE A 31 -4.44 5.52 12.83
CA ILE A 31 -4.67 6.74 13.62
C ILE A 31 -5.34 6.40 14.96
N ASN A 32 -6.31 5.49 14.96
CA ASN A 32 -7.09 5.18 16.15
C ASN A 32 -7.55 3.70 16.16
N MET A 33 -6.65 2.84 16.65
CA MET A 33 -6.90 1.40 16.81
C MET A 33 -8.10 1.11 17.73
N GLU A 34 -8.29 1.89 18.80
CA GLU A 34 -9.40 1.69 19.75
C GLU A 34 -10.76 1.89 19.08
N SER A 35 -10.91 2.98 18.32
CA SER A 35 -12.12 3.26 17.56
C SER A 35 -12.38 2.19 16.50
N PHE A 36 -11.33 1.71 15.84
CA PHE A 36 -11.44 0.62 14.87
C PHE A 36 -11.91 -0.69 15.53
N ILE A 37 -11.34 -1.05 16.68
CA ILE A 37 -11.74 -2.24 17.46
C ILE A 37 -13.17 -2.09 17.99
N LEU A 38 -13.57 -0.89 18.45
CA LEU A 38 -14.93 -0.63 18.89
C LEU A 38 -15.95 -0.89 17.78
N ALA A 39 -15.63 -0.52 16.54
CA ALA A 39 -16.51 -0.72 15.39
C ALA A 39 -16.47 -2.15 14.81
N THR A 40 -15.32 -2.83 14.88
CA THR A 40 -15.08 -4.12 14.19
C THR A 40 -14.95 -5.32 15.13
N GLY A 41 -15.04 -5.09 16.43
CA GLY A 41 -14.80 -6.08 17.48
C GLY A 41 -13.32 -6.30 17.81
N PRO A 42 -13.03 -7.03 18.91
CA PRO A 42 -11.67 -7.28 19.40
C PRO A 42 -10.76 -7.95 18.35
N LYS A 43 -9.47 -7.65 18.42
CA LYS A 43 -8.42 -8.16 17.54
C LYS A 43 -7.28 -8.68 18.41
N GLN A 44 -6.77 -9.88 18.10
CA GLN A 44 -5.67 -10.48 18.84
C GLN A 44 -4.34 -9.78 18.52
N ASP A 45 -4.07 -9.60 17.23
CA ASP A 45 -2.83 -9.02 16.73
C ASP A 45 -3.10 -7.65 16.09
N THR A 46 -2.96 -6.58 16.88
CA THR A 46 -3.18 -5.21 16.39
C THR A 46 -2.14 -4.78 15.35
N TRP A 47 -0.92 -5.31 15.43
CA TRP A 47 0.12 -5.07 14.42
C TRP A 47 -0.30 -5.55 13.03
N LEU A 48 -1.02 -6.68 12.96
CA LEU A 48 -1.51 -7.20 11.69
C LEU A 48 -2.64 -6.32 11.13
N VAL A 49 -3.44 -5.70 11.99
CA VAL A 49 -4.46 -4.74 11.58
C VAL A 49 -3.82 -3.49 10.96
N GLU A 50 -2.73 -2.98 11.54
CA GLU A 50 -1.96 -1.88 10.96
C GLU A 50 -1.34 -2.26 9.61
N MET A 51 -0.81 -3.48 9.49
CA MET A 51 -0.29 -4.00 8.22
C MET A 51 -1.37 -4.03 7.14
N VAL A 52 -2.55 -4.59 7.44
CA VAL A 52 -3.69 -4.60 6.53
C VAL A 52 -4.14 -3.17 6.19
N GLY A 53 -4.05 -2.24 7.16
CA GLY A 53 -4.29 -0.83 6.95
C GLY A 53 -3.35 -0.21 5.91
N LEU A 54 -2.04 -0.42 6.04
CA LEU A 54 -1.04 0.06 5.10
C LEU A 54 -1.16 -0.58 3.70
N LEU A 55 -1.49 -1.86 3.60
CA LEU A 55 -1.77 -2.51 2.31
C LEU A 55 -3.03 -1.95 1.66
N SER A 56 -4.07 -1.69 2.45
CA SER A 56 -5.30 -1.05 1.97
C SER A 56 -5.00 0.34 1.42
N ILE A 57 -4.19 1.14 2.11
CA ILE A 57 -3.72 2.44 1.61
C ILE A 57 -2.94 2.25 0.28
N SER A 58 -2.05 1.26 0.20
CA SER A 58 -1.25 0.98 -1.01
C SER A 58 -2.13 0.64 -2.23
N ILE A 59 -3.14 -0.21 -2.03
CA ILE A 59 -4.14 -0.54 -3.05
C ILE A 59 -4.95 0.70 -3.42
N GLY A 60 -5.40 1.45 -2.42
CA GLY A 60 -6.20 2.65 -2.63
C GLY A 60 -5.47 3.72 -3.43
N LEU A 61 -4.21 4.02 -3.07
CA LEU A 61 -3.34 4.93 -3.81
C LEU A 61 -3.13 4.47 -5.25
N THR A 62 -2.96 3.17 -5.47
CA THR A 62 -2.84 2.59 -6.82
C THR A 62 -4.07 2.88 -7.66
N PHE A 63 -5.27 2.68 -7.13
CA PHE A 63 -6.52 3.00 -7.83
C PHE A 63 -6.69 4.49 -8.07
N LEU A 64 -6.40 5.34 -7.08
CA LEU A 64 -6.47 6.78 -7.24
C LEU A 64 -5.52 7.28 -8.33
N VAL A 65 -4.26 6.82 -8.31
CA VAL A 65 -3.28 7.24 -9.31
C VAL A 65 -3.66 6.73 -10.69
N ALA A 66 -4.16 5.50 -10.84
CA ALA A 66 -4.58 4.97 -12.13
C ALA A 66 -5.84 5.64 -12.70
N SER A 67 -6.76 6.06 -11.84
CA SER A 67 -7.96 6.80 -12.26
C SER A 67 -7.69 8.27 -12.58
N LEU A 68 -6.69 8.89 -11.94
CA LEU A 68 -6.38 10.31 -12.10
C LEU A 68 -5.21 10.59 -13.06
N ARG A 69 -4.34 9.61 -13.30
CA ARG A 69 -3.13 9.74 -14.12
C ARG A 69 -2.92 8.48 -14.96
N ASN A 70 -2.28 8.64 -16.13
CA ASN A 70 -1.75 7.51 -16.89
C ASN A 70 -0.42 7.00 -16.31
N ALA A 71 -0.39 6.68 -15.02
CA ALA A 71 0.80 6.11 -14.39
C ALA A 71 0.82 4.58 -14.54
N PRO A 72 2.00 3.94 -14.56
CA PRO A 72 2.08 2.48 -14.59
C PRO A 72 1.59 1.90 -13.26
N LEU A 73 0.41 1.28 -13.29
CA LEU A 73 -0.21 0.58 -12.16
C LEU A 73 0.78 -0.29 -11.34
N PRO A 74 1.64 -1.13 -11.98
CA PRO A 74 2.55 -2.00 -11.24
C PRO A 74 3.60 -1.23 -10.42
N ILE A 75 3.98 -0.03 -10.85
CA ILE A 75 5.02 0.75 -10.15
C ILE A 75 4.46 1.31 -8.84
N VAL A 76 3.28 1.94 -8.88
CA VAL A 76 2.67 2.54 -7.69
C VAL A 76 2.41 1.47 -6.64
N LEU A 77 1.81 0.34 -7.06
CA LEU A 77 1.50 -0.75 -6.14
C LEU A 77 2.77 -1.38 -5.58
N GLY A 78 3.73 -1.75 -6.43
CA GLY A 78 4.96 -2.39 -5.99
C GLY A 78 5.76 -1.51 -5.03
N TYR A 79 5.85 -0.21 -5.31
CA TYR A 79 6.55 0.73 -4.45
C TYR A 79 5.87 0.91 -3.09
N THR A 80 4.55 1.16 -3.08
CA THR A 80 3.81 1.41 -1.82
C THR A 80 3.69 0.16 -0.94
N VAL A 81 3.53 -1.03 -1.54
CA VAL A 81 3.55 -2.30 -0.82
C VAL A 81 4.92 -2.57 -0.20
N ALA A 82 6.01 -2.38 -0.94
CA ALA A 82 7.36 -2.58 -0.40
C ALA A 82 7.68 -1.61 0.75
N VAL A 83 7.24 -0.35 0.66
CA VAL A 83 7.32 0.59 1.81
C VAL A 83 6.52 0.06 3.00
N SER A 84 5.31 -0.42 2.78
CA SER A 84 4.43 -0.90 3.86
C SER A 84 5.04 -2.06 4.62
N PHE A 85 5.55 -3.08 3.93
CA PHE A 85 6.24 -4.21 4.56
C PHE A 85 7.52 -3.77 5.27
N LEU A 86 8.38 -2.99 4.60
CA LEU A 86 9.63 -2.49 5.19
C LEU A 86 9.37 -1.75 6.52
N VAL A 87 8.40 -0.83 6.53
CA VAL A 87 8.05 -0.04 7.72
C VAL A 87 7.56 -0.95 8.85
N MET A 88 6.63 -1.86 8.54
CA MET A 88 6.05 -2.75 9.54
C MET A 88 7.06 -3.72 10.13
N ASP A 89 7.89 -4.35 9.29
CA ASP A 89 8.92 -5.26 9.75
C ASP A 89 9.90 -4.55 10.68
N VAL A 90 10.39 -3.37 10.30
CA VAL A 90 11.34 -2.62 11.12
C VAL A 90 10.72 -2.20 12.45
N ILE A 91 9.51 -1.61 12.44
CA ILE A 91 8.84 -1.16 13.67
C ILE A 91 8.58 -2.33 14.62
N TYR A 92 8.03 -3.44 14.12
CA TYR A 92 7.58 -4.52 14.98
C TYR A 92 8.69 -5.50 15.38
N VAL A 93 9.76 -5.62 14.59
CA VAL A 93 10.98 -6.29 15.06
C VAL A 93 11.64 -5.47 16.16
N THR A 94 11.79 -4.15 15.98
CA THR A 94 12.46 -3.29 16.98
C THR A 94 11.66 -3.17 18.27
N SER A 95 10.34 -3.25 18.19
CA SER A 95 9.42 -3.27 19.34
C SER A 95 9.32 -4.65 20.00
N GLY A 96 9.96 -5.69 19.46
CA GLY A 96 9.97 -7.05 20.03
C GLY A 96 8.67 -7.84 19.85
N VAL A 97 7.78 -7.41 18.97
CA VAL A 97 6.47 -8.05 18.71
C VAL A 97 6.60 -9.21 17.73
N ILE A 98 7.45 -9.07 16.71
CA ILE A 98 7.72 -10.13 15.72
C ILE A 98 9.19 -10.58 15.75
N PRO A 99 9.50 -11.83 15.35
CA PRO A 99 10.86 -12.36 15.41
C PRO A 99 11.84 -11.64 14.47
N ARG A 100 13.12 -11.62 14.82
CA ARG A 100 14.19 -10.98 14.02
C ARG A 100 14.34 -11.51 12.60
N VAL A 101 13.81 -12.70 12.29
CA VAL A 101 13.81 -13.26 10.93
C VAL A 101 13.11 -12.33 9.93
N TYR A 102 12.15 -11.51 10.37
CA TYR A 102 11.45 -10.54 9.53
C TYR A 102 12.37 -9.41 9.01
N LEU A 103 13.56 -9.19 9.60
CA LEU A 103 14.55 -8.27 9.01
C LEU A 103 15.08 -8.75 7.66
N LEU A 104 14.98 -10.06 7.37
CA LEU A 104 15.28 -10.58 6.05
C LEU A 104 14.25 -10.08 5.03
N ASP A 105 12.95 -10.06 5.38
CA ASP A 105 11.93 -9.51 4.48
C ASP A 105 12.13 -8.01 4.31
N ALA A 106 12.33 -7.26 5.40
CA ALA A 106 12.70 -5.85 5.33
C ALA A 106 13.88 -5.58 4.37
N ALA A 107 14.94 -6.39 4.42
CA ALA A 107 16.08 -6.27 3.52
C ALA A 107 15.68 -6.53 2.04
N ILE A 108 14.84 -7.53 1.78
CA ILE A 108 14.29 -7.83 0.45
C ILE A 108 13.42 -6.67 -0.05
N GLN A 109 12.54 -6.13 0.78
CA GLN A 109 11.71 -4.96 0.42
C GLN A 109 12.57 -3.73 0.09
N LEU A 110 13.64 -3.49 0.86
CA LEU A 110 14.58 -2.41 0.60
C LEU A 110 15.30 -2.58 -0.75
N ILE A 111 15.65 -3.81 -1.13
CA ILE A 111 16.23 -4.11 -2.45
C ILE A 111 15.22 -3.75 -3.55
N PHE A 112 13.96 -4.14 -3.42
CA PHE A 112 12.92 -3.78 -4.39
C PHE A 112 12.72 -2.27 -4.50
N LEU A 113 12.63 -1.55 -3.38
CA LEU A 113 12.52 -0.09 -3.37
C LEU A 113 13.70 0.58 -4.07
N THR A 114 14.91 0.12 -3.79
CA THR A 114 16.13 0.65 -4.39
C THR A 114 16.15 0.39 -5.89
N ALA A 115 15.83 -0.84 -6.32
CA ALA A 115 15.78 -1.20 -7.74
C ALA A 115 14.75 -0.34 -8.48
N VAL A 116 13.50 -0.28 -7.99
CA VAL A 116 12.44 0.53 -8.60
C VAL A 116 12.84 2.00 -8.68
N SER A 117 13.42 2.56 -7.62
CA SER A 117 13.91 3.95 -7.60
C SER A 117 14.97 4.20 -8.66
N ILE A 118 15.95 3.30 -8.80
CA ILE A 118 16.99 3.39 -9.83
C ILE A 118 16.37 3.37 -11.24
N PHE A 119 15.45 2.46 -11.52
CA PHE A 119 14.84 2.35 -12.85
C PHE A 119 13.93 3.54 -13.19
N ILE A 120 13.23 4.09 -12.20
CA ILE A 120 12.44 5.33 -12.38
C ILE A 120 13.36 6.51 -12.71
N LEU A 121 14.47 6.67 -11.97
CA LEU A 121 15.41 7.79 -12.14
C LEU A 121 16.27 7.68 -13.39
N ARG A 122 16.59 6.45 -13.84
CA ARG A 122 17.41 6.20 -15.03
C ARG A 122 16.64 6.26 -16.34
N LYS A 123 15.30 6.39 -16.31
CA LYS A 123 14.49 6.44 -17.53
C LYS A 123 14.94 7.64 -18.39
N PRO A 124 15.58 7.44 -19.55
CA PRO A 124 15.93 8.55 -20.43
C PRO A 124 14.63 9.19 -20.94
N ARG A 125 14.60 10.52 -20.95
CA ARG A 125 13.48 11.28 -21.55
C ARG A 125 13.33 10.94 -23.01
#